data_AF-A0AAV5BBN3-F1
#
_entry.id   AF-A0AAV5BBN3-F1
#
_cell.length_a   1.000
_cell.length_b   1.000
_cell.length_c   1.000
_cell.angle_alpha   90.00
_cell.angle_beta   90.00
_cell.angle_gamma   90.00
#
_symmetry.space_group_name_H-M   'P 1'
#
loop_
_entity.id
_entity.type
_entity.pdbx_description
1 polymer ?
#
loop_
_entity_poly.entity_id
_entity_poly.type
_entity_poly.pdbx_seq_one_letter_code
_entity_poly.pdbx_strand_id
1 'polypeptide(L)'
;MICVIIYTMNDILIYKKSKNRVIAHEIFYFIFICAWNMLTYYVLSLDFFSNSVFAYTYVGIGLAQTLIFGVAFGLLLTGKKWSRIIYWVAFAGNLALFYIPIKALLNNLAQFMTYGACLGLMFIEMLILFKVGLYFYQNPYCRIFYDHIVSEELEEKFAAQARERKLTLQETAVTNMAGRQLQETVEEQEIVEEQEQPEPLTYPQLALRLGICVYGELVVFPILCAVFSNYFASYNLQEVFALKDMFMLCIFSAFIWTIPVFYLYYDQPRSKMIAWSCIAIEILIMIWTGFRLYGYFDSGTYPLRAILLFAAFDLVRYIVLFVFVKPVLTNEHVPAQIHLP
;
A
#
# COMPACT_ATOMS: atom_id res chain seq x y z
N MET A 1 22.51 -42.46 2.27
CA MET A 1 21.61 -42.22 1.11
C MET A 1 20.39 -41.39 1.49
N ILE A 2 19.66 -41.76 2.55
CA ILE A 2 18.48 -41.01 3.05
C ILE A 2 18.83 -39.56 3.46
N CYS A 3 19.99 -39.33 4.10
CA CYS A 3 20.40 -37.99 4.51
C CYS A 3 20.60 -37.03 3.31
N VAL A 4 21.22 -37.49 2.21
CA VAL A 4 21.43 -36.68 1.00
C VAL A 4 20.10 -36.32 0.33
N ILE A 5 19.12 -37.24 0.35
CA ILE A 5 17.77 -37.00 -0.22
C ILE A 5 16.98 -35.99 0.64
N ILE A 6 17.15 -36.00 1.97
CA ILE A 6 16.51 -35.04 2.87
C ILE A 6 17.08 -33.63 2.68
N TYR A 7 18.40 -33.51 2.50
CA TYR A 7 19.04 -32.21 2.22
C TYR A 7 18.56 -31.63 0.87
N THR A 8 18.56 -32.43 -0.21
CA THR A 8 18.11 -31.95 -1.52
C THR A 8 16.61 -31.58 -1.56
N MET A 9 15.76 -32.28 -0.80
CA MET A 9 14.35 -31.90 -0.65
C MET A 9 14.17 -30.56 0.08
N ASN A 10 15.00 -30.29 1.09
CA ASN A 10 14.96 -29.04 1.85
C ASN A 10 15.41 -27.85 0.98
N ASP A 11 16.44 -28.04 0.15
CA ASP A 11 16.98 -27.03 -0.76
C ASP A 11 15.97 -26.59 -1.83
N ILE A 12 15.23 -27.55 -2.41
CA ILE A 12 14.17 -27.26 -3.39
C ILE A 12 13.03 -26.45 -2.76
N LEU A 13 12.68 -26.75 -1.51
CA LEU A 13 11.61 -26.07 -0.79
C LEU A 13 12.02 -24.64 -0.42
N ILE A 14 13.27 -24.45 0.02
CA ILE A 14 13.89 -23.15 0.28
C ILE A 14 13.95 -22.30 -0.99
N TYR A 15 14.37 -22.88 -2.11
CA TYR A 15 14.39 -22.19 -3.40
C TYR A 15 12.99 -21.76 -3.84
N LYS A 16 11.99 -22.66 -3.74
CA LYS A 16 10.59 -22.36 -4.13
C LYS A 16 9.99 -21.24 -3.27
N LYS A 17 10.26 -21.23 -1.96
CA LYS A 17 9.81 -20.17 -1.05
C LYS A 17 10.47 -18.83 -1.36
N SER A 18 11.78 -18.84 -1.65
CA SER A 18 12.54 -17.65 -2.00
C SER A 18 12.07 -17.07 -3.34
N LYS A 19 11.89 -17.92 -4.35
CA LYS A 19 11.32 -17.57 -5.65
C LYS A 19 9.96 -16.88 -5.51
N ASN A 20 9.01 -17.46 -4.79
CA ASN A 20 7.68 -16.86 -4.62
C ASN A 20 7.74 -15.49 -3.94
N ARG A 21 8.59 -15.34 -2.93
CA ARG A 21 8.75 -14.05 -2.24
C ARG A 21 9.34 -12.98 -3.15
N VAL A 22 10.39 -13.32 -3.90
CA VAL A 22 11.06 -12.39 -4.83
C VAL A 22 10.11 -11.98 -5.96
N ILE A 23 9.42 -12.94 -6.59
CA ILE A 23 8.43 -12.66 -7.65
C ILE A 23 7.30 -11.77 -7.13
N ALA A 24 6.78 -12.03 -5.92
CA ALA A 24 5.72 -11.20 -5.35
C ALA A 24 6.19 -9.75 -5.14
N HIS A 25 7.43 -9.54 -4.69
CA HIS A 25 7.99 -8.18 -4.56
C HIS A 25 8.18 -7.52 -5.92
N GLU A 26 8.65 -8.25 -6.94
CA GLU A 26 8.81 -7.72 -8.30
C GLU A 26 7.49 -7.25 -8.90
N ILE A 27 6.44 -8.07 -8.79
CA ILE A 27 5.09 -7.71 -9.27
C ILE A 27 4.57 -6.48 -8.51
N PHE A 28 4.73 -6.45 -7.19
CA PHE A 28 4.31 -5.31 -6.37
C PHE A 28 5.00 -4.01 -6.80
N TYR A 29 6.32 -4.03 -6.99
CA TYR A 29 7.06 -2.84 -7.42
C TYR A 29 6.72 -2.42 -8.85
N PHE A 30 6.44 -3.36 -9.74
CA PHE A 30 5.98 -3.02 -11.08
C PHE A 30 4.62 -2.31 -11.07
N ILE A 31 3.67 -2.80 -10.27
CA ILE A 31 2.37 -2.14 -10.06
C ILE A 31 2.59 -0.74 -9.46
N PHE A 32 3.49 -0.61 -8.47
CA PHE A 32 3.82 0.67 -7.86
C PHE A 32 4.35 1.68 -8.89
N ILE A 33 5.26 1.28 -9.80
CA ILE A 33 5.78 2.16 -10.85
C ILE A 33 4.65 2.61 -11.80
N CYS A 34 3.74 1.71 -12.18
CA CYS A 34 2.60 2.06 -13.01
C CYS A 34 1.69 3.08 -12.31
N ALA A 35 1.40 2.87 -11.02
CA ALA A 35 0.61 3.79 -10.21
C ALA A 35 1.32 5.14 -10.01
N TRP A 36 2.63 5.14 -9.83
CA TRP A 36 3.43 6.35 -9.67
C TRP A 36 3.45 7.21 -10.95
N ASN A 37 3.56 6.58 -12.11
CA ASN A 37 3.45 7.25 -13.40
C ASN A 37 2.07 7.89 -13.60
N MET A 38 1.00 7.17 -13.25
CA MET A 38 -0.36 7.72 -13.27
C MET A 38 -0.49 8.91 -12.30
N LEU A 39 -0.01 8.77 -11.06
CA LEU A 39 -0.02 9.84 -10.07
C LEU A 39 0.70 11.10 -10.59
N THR A 40 1.90 10.93 -11.15
CA THR A 40 2.69 12.05 -11.65
C THR A 40 1.99 12.75 -12.82
N TYR A 41 1.37 12.00 -13.74
CA TYR A 41 0.53 12.58 -14.78
C TYR A 41 -0.63 13.39 -14.19
N TYR A 42 -1.37 12.82 -13.24
CA TYR A 42 -2.48 13.52 -12.59
C TYR A 42 -2.05 14.79 -11.90
N VAL A 43 -0.94 14.76 -11.15
CA VAL A 43 -0.38 15.94 -10.47
C VAL A 43 -0.05 17.02 -11.51
N LEU A 44 0.64 16.67 -12.60
CA LEU A 44 1.00 17.62 -13.65
C LEU A 44 -0.21 18.14 -14.45
N SER A 45 -1.34 17.44 -14.42
CA SER A 45 -2.60 17.84 -15.06
C SER A 45 -3.47 18.78 -14.21
N LEU A 46 -3.11 19.02 -12.95
CA LEU A 46 -3.86 19.93 -12.08
C LEU A 46 -3.82 21.37 -12.63
N ASP A 47 -4.92 22.10 -12.46
CA ASP A 47 -5.09 23.50 -12.89
C ASP A 47 -4.04 24.45 -12.28
N PHE A 48 -3.40 24.04 -11.17
CA PHE A 48 -2.28 24.74 -10.55
C PHE A 48 -1.06 24.87 -11.48
N PHE A 49 -0.87 23.91 -12.38
CA PHE A 49 0.22 23.92 -13.35
C PHE A 49 -0.24 24.54 -14.65
N SER A 50 0.37 25.66 -15.03
CA SER A 50 -0.02 26.50 -16.17
C SER A 50 0.19 25.84 -17.55
N ASN A 51 0.64 24.58 -17.62
CA ASN A 51 0.93 23.90 -18.88
C ASN A 51 0.36 22.48 -18.93
N SER A 52 -0.95 22.37 -19.18
CA SER A 52 -1.62 21.10 -19.43
C SER A 52 -1.06 20.33 -20.63
N VAL A 53 -0.40 21.00 -21.58
CA VAL A 53 0.21 20.36 -22.76
C VAL A 53 1.44 19.53 -22.35
N PHE A 54 2.20 19.97 -21.35
CA PHE A 54 3.35 19.21 -20.87
C PHE A 54 2.96 17.91 -20.17
N ALA A 55 1.79 17.85 -19.52
CA ALA A 55 1.27 16.62 -18.93
C ALA A 55 1.18 15.48 -19.98
N TYR A 56 0.77 15.79 -21.21
CA TYR A 56 0.77 14.81 -22.32
C TYR A 56 2.18 14.40 -22.76
N THR A 57 3.16 15.29 -22.65
CA THR A 57 4.57 14.94 -22.90
C THR A 57 5.07 13.97 -21.82
N TYR A 58 4.67 14.19 -20.57
CA TYR A 58 4.97 13.27 -19.48
C TYR A 58 4.32 11.89 -19.69
N VAL A 59 3.14 11.78 -20.29
CA VAL A 59 2.56 10.45 -20.66
C VAL A 59 3.55 9.65 -21.51
N GLY A 60 4.22 10.28 -22.47
CA GLY A 60 5.27 9.63 -23.27
C GLY A 60 6.46 9.17 -22.44
N ILE A 61 6.89 9.98 -21.45
CA ILE A 61 7.94 9.61 -20.49
C ILE A 61 7.48 8.41 -19.65
N GLY A 62 6.32 8.49 -19.00
CA GLY A 62 5.80 7.43 -18.14
C GLY A 62 5.56 6.10 -18.88
N LEU A 63 5.14 6.15 -20.15
CA LEU A 63 5.08 4.97 -21.02
C LEU A 63 6.47 4.37 -21.27
N ALA A 64 7.46 5.20 -21.59
CA ALA A 64 8.83 4.74 -21.77
C ALA A 64 9.39 4.11 -20.47
N GLN A 65 9.15 4.73 -19.31
CA GLN A 65 9.54 4.20 -17.99
C GLN A 65 8.89 2.84 -17.73
N THR A 66 7.58 2.74 -17.95
CA THR A 66 6.81 1.50 -17.74
C THR A 66 7.29 0.39 -18.67
N LEU A 67 7.64 0.69 -19.92
CA LEU A 67 8.20 -0.29 -20.86
C LEU A 67 9.61 -0.74 -20.46
N ILE A 68 10.50 0.21 -20.15
CA ILE A 68 11.88 -0.07 -19.73
C ILE A 68 11.87 -0.99 -18.51
N PHE A 69 11.09 -0.65 -17.48
CA PHE A 69 10.99 -1.47 -16.28
C PHE A 69 10.17 -2.74 -16.51
N GLY A 70 9.13 -2.74 -17.36
CA GLY A 70 8.40 -3.95 -17.73
C GLY A 70 9.31 -5.02 -18.33
N VAL A 71 10.22 -4.63 -19.22
CA VAL A 71 11.25 -5.54 -19.76
C VAL A 71 12.24 -5.97 -18.68
N ALA A 72 12.72 -5.05 -17.85
CA ALA A 72 13.68 -5.36 -16.79
C ALA A 72 13.12 -6.33 -15.74
N PHE A 73 11.91 -6.06 -15.22
CA PHE A 73 11.21 -6.94 -14.30
C PHE A 73 10.85 -8.28 -14.95
N GLY A 74 10.40 -8.27 -16.22
CA GLY A 74 10.15 -9.51 -16.96
C GLY A 74 11.39 -10.41 -17.07
N LEU A 75 12.58 -9.80 -17.25
CA LEU A 75 13.84 -10.54 -17.29
C LEU A 75 14.32 -10.97 -15.90
N LEU A 76 14.04 -10.21 -14.85
CA LEU A 76 14.31 -10.58 -13.45
C LEU A 76 13.55 -11.86 -13.04
N LEU A 77 12.30 -12.03 -13.50
CA LEU A 77 11.51 -13.25 -13.28
C LEU A 77 12.19 -14.54 -13.78
N THR A 78 13.16 -14.45 -14.70
CA THR A 78 13.92 -15.61 -15.19
C THR A 78 14.87 -16.21 -14.14
N GLY A 79 15.19 -15.47 -13.07
CA GLY A 79 16.09 -15.92 -12.01
C GLY A 79 17.56 -16.03 -12.41
N LYS A 80 17.96 -15.53 -13.58
CA LYS A 80 19.36 -15.59 -14.04
C LYS A 80 20.19 -14.47 -13.41
N LYS A 81 21.43 -14.75 -12.99
CA LYS A 81 22.36 -13.76 -12.41
C LYS A 81 22.50 -12.46 -13.21
N TRP A 82 22.56 -12.55 -14.55
CA TRP A 82 22.72 -11.42 -15.47
C TRP A 82 21.52 -10.46 -15.48
N SER A 83 20.32 -10.92 -15.11
CA SER A 83 19.10 -10.08 -15.08
C SER A 83 19.22 -8.90 -14.10
N ARG A 84 19.98 -9.06 -13.00
CA ARG A 84 20.26 -7.96 -12.06
C ARG A 84 21.08 -6.83 -12.68
N ILE A 85 21.97 -7.14 -13.62
CA ILE A 85 22.75 -6.11 -14.33
C ILE A 85 21.82 -5.35 -15.28
N ILE A 86 20.89 -6.05 -15.93
CA ILE A 86 19.90 -5.44 -16.83
C ILE A 86 19.01 -4.44 -16.06
N TYR A 87 18.66 -4.72 -14.80
CA TYR A 87 17.96 -3.74 -13.96
C TYR A 87 18.73 -2.42 -13.82
N TRP A 88 20.05 -2.48 -13.60
CA TRP A 88 20.88 -1.27 -13.51
C TRP A 88 21.01 -0.54 -14.85
N VAL A 89 21.02 -1.27 -15.96
CA VAL A 89 20.96 -0.67 -17.30
C VAL A 89 19.61 0.05 -17.51
N ALA A 90 18.50 -0.57 -17.11
CA ALA A 90 17.18 0.05 -17.14
C ALA A 90 17.09 1.29 -16.23
N PHE A 91 17.69 1.24 -15.04
CA PHE A 91 17.81 2.38 -14.14
C PHE A 91 18.60 3.54 -14.77
N ALA A 92 19.71 3.26 -15.44
CA ALA A 92 20.47 4.28 -16.18
C ALA A 92 19.67 4.84 -17.37
N GLY A 93 18.91 4.00 -18.08
CA GLY A 93 17.98 4.43 -19.11
C GLY A 93 16.90 5.36 -18.57
N ASN A 94 16.38 5.07 -17.37
CA ASN A 94 15.42 5.94 -16.69
C ASN A 94 16.03 7.31 -16.31
N LEU A 95 17.28 7.33 -15.85
CA LEU A 95 18.01 8.57 -15.58
C LEU A 95 18.13 9.44 -16.83
N ALA A 96 18.34 8.83 -18.01
CA ALA A 96 18.44 9.57 -19.27
C ALA A 96 17.13 10.31 -19.63
N LEU A 97 15.97 9.83 -19.18
CA LEU A 97 14.68 10.47 -19.44
C LEU A 97 14.53 11.83 -18.74
N PHE A 98 15.32 12.11 -17.69
CA PHE A 98 15.37 13.44 -17.06
C PHE A 98 15.78 14.54 -18.04
N TYR A 99 16.50 14.20 -19.11
CA TYR A 99 16.89 15.17 -20.13
C TYR A 99 15.69 15.94 -20.70
N ILE A 100 14.54 15.29 -20.88
CA ILE A 100 13.34 15.90 -21.48
C ILE A 100 12.80 17.05 -20.62
N PRO A 101 12.43 16.83 -19.33
CA PRO A 101 11.97 17.92 -18.46
C PRO A 101 13.07 18.95 -18.17
N ILE A 102 14.35 18.56 -18.08
CA ILE A 102 15.46 19.53 -17.91
C ILE A 102 15.54 20.48 -19.11
N LYS A 103 15.49 19.94 -20.33
CA LYS A 103 15.51 20.75 -21.56
C LYS A 103 14.29 21.66 -21.65
N ALA A 104 13.10 21.15 -21.30
CA ALA A 104 11.87 21.95 -21.26
C ALA A 104 11.97 23.09 -20.25
N LEU A 105 12.54 22.83 -19.06
CA LEU A 105 12.76 23.84 -18.03
C LEU A 105 13.71 24.95 -18.49
N LEU A 106 14.83 24.59 -19.12
CA LEU A 106 15.82 25.56 -19.62
C LEU A 106 15.26 26.44 -20.74
N ASN A 107 14.37 25.90 -21.57
CA ASN A 107 13.77 26.63 -22.69
C ASN A 107 12.61 27.54 -22.26
N ASN A 108 11.91 27.22 -21.16
CA ASN A 108 10.77 28.00 -20.71
C ASN A 108 10.72 28.10 -19.18
N LEU A 109 11.55 29.02 -18.65
CA LEU A 109 11.67 29.24 -17.21
C LEU A 109 10.38 29.77 -16.56
N ALA A 110 9.49 30.40 -17.33
CA ALA A 110 8.21 30.92 -16.82
C ALA A 110 7.29 29.80 -16.29
N GLN A 111 7.50 28.56 -16.72
CA GLN A 111 6.77 27.38 -16.26
C GLN A 111 7.60 26.49 -15.32
N PHE A 112 8.54 27.11 -14.59
CA PHE A 112 9.39 26.45 -13.61
C PHE A 112 8.61 25.53 -12.66
N MET A 113 7.44 25.95 -12.20
CA MET A 113 6.63 25.15 -11.27
C MET A 113 6.26 23.78 -11.85
N THR A 114 5.83 23.72 -13.11
CA THR A 114 5.41 22.47 -13.77
C THR A 114 6.60 21.54 -14.02
N TYR A 115 7.67 22.06 -14.60
CA TYR A 115 8.85 21.24 -14.91
C TYR A 115 9.61 20.86 -13.62
N GLY A 116 9.68 21.76 -12.64
CA GLY A 116 10.27 21.52 -11.34
C GLY A 116 9.50 20.46 -10.54
N ALA A 117 8.17 20.50 -10.56
CA ALA A 117 7.35 19.45 -9.97
C ALA A 117 7.56 18.10 -10.65
N CYS A 118 7.61 18.06 -11.99
CA CYS A 118 7.93 16.85 -12.75
C CYS A 118 9.29 16.27 -12.35
N LEU A 119 10.33 17.11 -12.30
CA LEU A 119 11.68 16.70 -11.91
C LEU A 119 11.73 16.17 -10.47
N GLY A 120 11.02 16.84 -9.54
CA GLY A 120 10.92 16.40 -8.16
C GLY A 120 10.26 15.02 -8.03
N LEU A 121 9.15 14.80 -8.74
CA LEU A 121 8.44 13.52 -8.73
C LEU A 121 9.26 12.40 -9.36
N MET A 122 9.94 12.65 -10.48
CA MET A 122 10.86 11.69 -11.10
C MET A 122 12.07 11.41 -10.19
N PHE A 123 12.57 12.40 -9.44
CA PHE A 123 13.67 12.20 -8.51
C PHE A 123 13.29 11.29 -7.34
N ILE A 124 12.09 11.48 -6.77
CA ILE A 124 11.55 10.59 -5.74
C ILE A 124 11.40 9.16 -6.27
N GLU A 125 10.86 9.01 -7.48
CA GLU A 125 10.78 7.71 -8.17
C GLU A 125 12.16 7.04 -8.26
N MET A 126 13.18 7.79 -8.66
CA MET A 126 14.55 7.29 -8.78
C MET A 126 15.14 6.84 -7.44
N LEU A 127 14.87 7.54 -6.34
CA LEU A 127 15.32 7.10 -5.02
C LEU A 127 14.69 5.76 -4.62
N ILE A 128 13.40 5.57 -4.93
CA ILE A 128 12.68 4.32 -4.67
C ILE A 128 13.26 3.20 -5.54
N LEU A 129 13.42 3.44 -6.85
CA LEU A 129 14.01 2.47 -7.78
C LEU A 129 15.44 2.09 -7.41
N PHE A 130 16.23 3.02 -6.90
CA PHE A 130 17.58 2.73 -6.42
C PHE A 130 17.54 1.78 -5.22
N LYS A 131 16.63 2.01 -4.26
CA LYS A 131 16.42 1.11 -3.11
C LYS A 131 15.95 -0.28 -3.55
N VAL A 132 15.09 -0.37 -4.55
CA VAL A 132 14.68 -1.65 -5.15
C VAL A 132 15.87 -2.37 -5.80
N GLY A 133 16.73 -1.64 -6.51
CA GLY A 133 17.97 -2.21 -7.05
C GLY A 133 18.88 -2.79 -5.98
N LEU A 134 19.04 -2.08 -4.86
CA LEU A 134 19.81 -2.57 -3.71
C LEU A 134 19.16 -3.81 -3.07
N TYR A 135 17.83 -3.88 -3.01
CA TYR A 135 17.12 -5.06 -2.51
C TYR A 135 17.49 -6.33 -3.31
N PHE A 136 17.60 -6.26 -4.64
CA PHE A 136 18.00 -7.41 -5.46
C PHE A 136 19.43 -7.89 -5.22
N TYR A 137 20.30 -7.03 -4.68
CA TYR A 137 21.69 -7.35 -4.42
C TYR A 137 21.96 -7.77 -2.97
N GLN A 138 21.35 -7.07 -2.02
CA GLN A 138 21.63 -7.23 -0.59
C GLN A 138 20.74 -8.30 0.08
N ASN A 139 19.54 -8.56 -0.45
CA ASN A 139 18.60 -9.46 0.20
C ASN A 139 19.02 -10.94 0.05
N PRO A 140 19.07 -11.73 1.15
CA PRO A 140 19.45 -13.14 1.11
C PRO A 140 18.52 -14.01 0.24
N TYR A 141 17.21 -13.72 0.20
CA TYR A 141 16.25 -14.45 -0.64
C TYR A 141 16.51 -14.21 -2.13
N CYS A 142 16.97 -13.01 -2.51
CA CYS A 142 17.39 -12.68 -3.87
C CYS A 142 18.69 -13.40 -4.23
N ARG A 143 19.65 -13.51 -3.30
CA ARG A 143 20.89 -14.28 -3.54
C ARG A 143 20.61 -15.77 -3.77
N ILE A 144 19.67 -16.38 -3.04
CA ILE A 144 19.24 -17.77 -3.32
C ILE A 144 18.59 -17.89 -4.69
N PHE A 145 17.72 -16.94 -5.04
CA PHE A 145 16.99 -17.00 -6.30
C PHE A 145 17.89 -16.80 -7.53
N TYR A 146 18.84 -15.86 -7.45
CA TYR A 146 19.69 -15.43 -8.58
C TYR A 146 21.09 -16.05 -8.63
N ASP A 147 21.72 -16.26 -7.47
CA ASP A 147 23.08 -16.80 -7.37
C ASP A 147 23.10 -18.27 -6.96
N HIS A 148 21.97 -18.84 -6.54
CA HIS A 148 21.86 -20.21 -6.04
C HIS A 148 22.81 -20.51 -4.85
N ILE A 149 23.12 -19.49 -4.05
CA ILE A 149 23.97 -19.62 -2.85
C ILE A 149 23.07 -19.48 -1.62
N VAL A 150 23.17 -20.44 -0.69
CA VAL A 150 22.55 -20.37 0.64
C VAL A 150 23.60 -19.90 1.64
N SER A 151 23.31 -18.85 2.40
CA SER A 151 24.19 -18.36 3.48
C SER A 151 23.94 -19.14 4.76
N GLU A 152 24.99 -19.42 5.55
CA GLU A 152 24.92 -20.19 6.82
C GLU A 152 23.84 -19.67 7.80
N GLU A 153 23.72 -18.33 7.98
CA GLU A 153 22.67 -17.72 8.82
C GLU A 153 21.24 -18.07 8.38
N LEU A 154 21.04 -18.35 7.09
CA LEU A 154 19.74 -18.64 6.53
C LEU A 154 19.44 -20.14 6.60
N GLU A 155 20.46 -20.99 6.49
CA GLU A 155 20.34 -22.43 6.81
C GLU A 155 19.89 -22.63 8.26
N GLU A 156 20.47 -21.89 9.21
CA GLU A 156 20.04 -21.92 10.61
C GLU A 156 18.59 -21.46 10.79
N LYS A 157 18.16 -20.38 10.13
CA LYS A 157 16.76 -19.91 10.18
C LYS A 157 15.79 -20.93 9.59
N PHE A 158 16.15 -21.58 8.50
CA PHE A 158 15.31 -22.64 7.92
C PHE A 158 15.30 -23.90 8.77
N ALA A 159 16.42 -24.26 9.39
CA ALA A 159 16.50 -25.38 10.33
C ALA A 159 15.66 -25.14 11.60
N ALA A 160 15.68 -23.92 12.14
CA ALA A 160 14.84 -23.50 13.26
C ALA A 160 13.34 -23.57 12.88
N GLN A 161 12.97 -23.02 11.72
CA GLN A 161 11.58 -23.04 11.26
C GLN A 161 11.07 -24.46 10.93
N ALA A 162 11.95 -25.37 10.50
CA ALA A 162 11.63 -26.78 10.31
C ALA A 162 11.46 -27.53 11.64
N ARG A 163 12.20 -27.16 12.69
CA ARG A 163 12.02 -27.69 14.05
C ARG A 163 10.70 -27.22 14.64
N GLU A 164 10.36 -25.94 14.53
CA GLU A 164 9.07 -25.39 14.98
C GLU A 164 7.86 -26.06 14.28
N ARG A 165 7.94 -26.31 12.97
CA ARG A 165 6.88 -27.05 12.24
C ARG A 165 6.71 -28.49 12.72
N LYS A 166 7.81 -29.16 13.09
CA LYS A 166 7.72 -30.52 13.64
C LYS A 166 7.12 -30.52 15.05
N LEU A 167 7.48 -29.54 15.87
CA LEU A 167 6.90 -29.32 17.20
C LEU A 167 5.40 -29.04 17.12
N THR A 168 4.97 -28.12 16.27
CA THR A 168 3.54 -27.82 16.08
C THR A 168 2.75 -29.00 15.53
N LEU A 169 3.27 -29.77 14.57
CA LEU A 169 2.61 -31.00 14.08
C LEU A 169 2.48 -32.07 15.19
N GLN A 170 3.48 -32.16 16.06
CA GLN A 170 3.47 -33.09 17.19
C GLN A 170 2.49 -32.62 18.28
N GLU A 171 2.45 -31.32 18.60
CA GLU A 171 1.45 -30.73 19.50
C GLU A 171 0.03 -30.88 18.95
N THR A 172 -0.18 -30.68 17.65
CA THR A 172 -1.49 -30.86 16.98
C THR A 172 -1.95 -32.32 17.02
N ALA A 173 -1.02 -33.27 16.89
CA ALA A 173 -1.32 -34.69 17.00
C ALA A 173 -1.67 -35.10 18.45
N VAL A 174 -0.98 -34.53 19.44
CA VAL A 174 -1.25 -34.75 20.87
C VAL A 174 -2.58 -34.11 21.29
N THR A 175 -2.87 -32.89 20.85
CA THR A 175 -4.16 -32.22 21.11
C THR A 175 -5.33 -32.91 20.44
N ASN A 176 -5.16 -33.47 19.23
CA ASN A 176 -6.21 -34.27 18.59
C ASN A 176 -6.50 -35.60 19.32
N MET A 177 -5.48 -36.22 19.94
CA MET A 177 -5.70 -37.40 20.79
C MET A 177 -6.32 -37.04 22.15
N ALA A 178 -5.91 -35.92 22.76
CA ALA A 178 -6.52 -35.41 23.99
C ALA A 178 -7.98 -34.97 23.76
N GLY A 179 -8.28 -34.34 22.62
CA GLY A 179 -9.64 -33.93 22.23
C GLY A 179 -10.61 -35.10 22.09
N ARG A 180 -10.15 -36.27 21.62
CA ARG A 180 -10.98 -37.49 21.59
C ARG A 180 -11.30 -38.03 22.99
N GLN A 181 -10.38 -37.90 23.96
CA GLN A 181 -10.63 -38.33 25.34
C GLN A 181 -11.49 -37.32 26.13
N LEU A 182 -11.36 -36.03 25.82
CA LEU A 182 -12.23 -34.97 26.33
C LEU A 182 -13.66 -35.07 25.77
N GLN A 183 -13.84 -35.47 24.51
CA GLN A 183 -15.16 -35.54 23.89
C GLN A 183 -16.08 -36.64 24.49
N GLU A 184 -15.51 -37.70 25.07
CA GLU A 184 -16.26 -38.71 25.85
C GLU A 184 -16.54 -38.28 27.30
N THR A 185 -15.84 -37.28 27.83
CA THR A 185 -16.01 -36.79 29.21
C THR A 185 -16.82 -35.49 29.30
N VAL A 186 -16.97 -34.74 28.20
CA VAL A 186 -17.61 -33.42 28.16
C VAL A 186 -19.12 -33.47 27.88
N GLU A 187 -19.69 -34.58 27.40
CA GLU A 187 -21.16 -34.68 27.21
C GLU A 187 -21.96 -34.62 28.53
N GLU A 188 -21.31 -34.83 29.69
CA GLU A 188 -21.98 -34.94 31.00
C GLU A 188 -21.88 -33.70 31.89
N GLN A 189 -21.08 -32.68 31.52
CA GLN A 189 -20.86 -31.51 32.38
C GLN A 189 -21.05 -30.20 31.64
N GLU A 190 -22.23 -29.64 31.88
CA GLU A 190 -22.44 -28.22 32.18
C GLU A 190 -22.18 -27.21 31.04
N ILE A 191 -23.30 -26.96 30.36
CA ILE A 191 -23.81 -25.64 30.02
C ILE A 191 -23.36 -24.59 31.06
N VAL A 192 -22.29 -23.85 30.76
CA VAL A 192 -21.97 -22.57 31.40
C VAL A 192 -21.55 -21.63 30.27
N GLU A 193 -22.42 -20.67 29.96
CA GLU A 193 -22.13 -19.56 29.04
C GLU A 193 -20.97 -18.73 29.61
N GLU A 194 -19.76 -19.02 29.16
CA GLU A 194 -18.64 -18.08 29.28
C GLU A 194 -18.82 -17.04 28.17
N GLN A 195 -19.17 -15.81 28.57
CA GLN A 195 -19.09 -14.65 27.69
C GLN A 195 -17.64 -14.52 27.22
N GLU A 196 -17.34 -14.97 26.00
CA GLU A 196 -16.09 -14.71 25.29
C GLU A 196 -15.86 -13.19 25.25
N GLN A 197 -14.95 -12.70 26.10
CA GLN A 197 -14.35 -11.40 25.86
C GLN A 197 -13.61 -11.50 24.52
N PRO A 198 -13.93 -10.66 23.52
CA PRO A 198 -13.29 -10.75 22.22
C PRO A 198 -11.79 -10.55 22.41
N GLU A 199 -10.99 -11.55 22.02
CA GLU A 199 -9.54 -11.48 22.06
C GLU A 199 -9.07 -10.14 21.46
N PRO A 200 -8.15 -9.42 22.13
CA PRO A 200 -7.67 -8.14 21.63
C PRO A 200 -7.04 -8.34 20.25
N LEU A 201 -7.60 -7.65 19.26
CA LEU A 201 -7.13 -7.69 17.87
C LEU A 201 -5.65 -7.31 17.80
N THR A 202 -4.86 -8.17 17.18
CA THR A 202 -3.43 -7.90 16.95
C THR A 202 -3.24 -6.72 15.98
N TYR A 203 -2.15 -5.97 16.14
CA TYR A 203 -1.84 -4.79 15.33
C TYR A 203 -1.87 -5.04 13.81
N PRO A 204 -1.39 -6.17 13.28
CA PRO A 204 -1.54 -6.51 11.86
C PRO A 204 -3.00 -6.73 11.41
N GLN A 205 -3.86 -7.27 12.28
CA GLN A 205 -5.30 -7.43 11.98
C GLN A 205 -6.01 -6.07 11.97
N LEU A 206 -5.62 -5.16 12.88
CA LEU A 206 -6.09 -3.77 12.88
C LEU A 206 -5.61 -3.01 11.65
N ALA A 207 -4.36 -3.23 11.22
CA ALA A 207 -3.81 -2.66 9.99
C ALA A 207 -4.62 -3.08 8.75
N LEU A 208 -4.97 -4.37 8.66
CA LEU A 208 -5.76 -4.90 7.55
C LEU A 208 -7.17 -4.27 7.53
N ARG A 209 -7.84 -4.21 8.69
CA ARG A 209 -9.18 -3.61 8.80
C ARG A 209 -9.18 -2.13 8.44
N LEU A 210 -8.20 -1.38 8.95
CA LEU A 210 -8.02 0.04 8.64
C LEU A 210 -7.70 0.24 7.15
N GLY A 211 -6.82 -0.59 6.58
CA GLY A 211 -6.49 -0.55 5.15
C GLY A 211 -7.71 -0.82 4.27
N ILE A 212 -8.51 -1.85 4.58
CA ILE A 212 -9.76 -2.14 3.85
C ILE A 212 -10.73 -0.95 3.93
N CYS A 213 -10.87 -0.31 5.09
CA CYS A 213 -11.71 0.88 5.24
C CYS A 213 -11.22 2.02 4.35
N VAL A 214 -9.94 2.38 4.47
CA VAL A 214 -9.34 3.53 3.80
C VAL A 214 -9.33 3.39 2.27
N TYR A 215 -8.94 2.23 1.75
CA TYR A 215 -8.98 1.97 0.30
C TYR A 215 -10.39 1.65 -0.20
N GLY A 216 -11.26 1.11 0.65
CA GLY A 216 -12.68 0.93 0.37
C GLY A 216 -13.39 2.26 0.18
N GLU A 217 -13.11 3.26 1.02
CA GLU A 217 -13.67 4.61 0.89
C GLU A 217 -13.29 5.26 -0.44
N LEU A 218 -12.04 5.10 -0.87
CA LEU A 218 -11.52 5.57 -2.16
C LEU A 218 -12.28 5.04 -3.37
N VAL A 219 -12.89 3.86 -3.26
CA VAL A 219 -13.67 3.27 -4.34
C VAL A 219 -15.15 3.58 -4.17
N VAL A 220 -15.69 3.38 -2.96
CA VAL A 220 -17.13 3.43 -2.69
C VAL A 220 -17.70 4.84 -2.78
N PHE A 221 -17.09 5.84 -2.13
CA PHE A 221 -17.66 7.19 -2.08
C PHE A 221 -17.66 7.91 -3.43
N PRO A 222 -16.61 7.81 -4.27
CA PRO A 222 -16.65 8.37 -5.62
C PRO A 222 -17.68 7.69 -6.52
N ILE A 223 -17.84 6.36 -6.42
CA ILE A 223 -18.90 5.64 -7.16
C ILE A 223 -20.28 6.10 -6.72
N LEU A 224 -20.51 6.25 -5.42
CA LEU A 224 -21.78 6.78 -4.90
C LEU A 224 -22.05 8.19 -5.43
N CYS A 225 -21.05 9.08 -5.45
CA CYS A 225 -21.18 10.42 -6.03
C CYS A 225 -21.44 10.38 -7.55
N ALA A 226 -20.90 9.40 -8.27
CA ALA A 226 -21.15 9.22 -9.69
C ALA A 226 -22.58 8.75 -9.98
N VAL A 227 -23.06 7.76 -9.22
CA VAL A 227 -24.45 7.23 -9.32
C VAL A 227 -25.47 8.31 -8.98
N PHE A 228 -25.20 9.11 -7.95
CA PHE A 228 -26.06 10.22 -7.55
C PHE A 228 -25.68 11.56 -8.16
N SER A 229 -24.88 11.59 -9.25
CA SER A 229 -24.36 12.81 -9.87
C SER A 229 -25.43 13.85 -10.20
N ASN A 230 -26.63 13.41 -10.61
CA ASN A 230 -27.78 14.28 -10.88
C ASN A 230 -28.23 15.11 -9.65
N TYR A 231 -28.02 14.62 -8.43
CA TYR A 231 -28.35 15.35 -7.20
C TYR A 231 -27.32 16.43 -6.87
N PHE A 232 -26.13 16.37 -7.48
CA PHE A 232 -25.03 17.31 -7.26
C PHE A 232 -24.83 18.30 -8.41
N ALA A 233 -25.71 18.28 -9.41
CA ALA A 233 -25.62 19.14 -10.58
C ALA A 233 -25.89 20.62 -10.24
N SER A 234 -25.18 21.51 -10.93
CA SER A 234 -25.42 22.95 -10.91
C SER A 234 -26.80 23.32 -11.45
N TYR A 235 -27.27 24.55 -11.21
CA TYR A 235 -28.56 25.02 -11.74
C TYR A 235 -28.67 24.91 -13.27
N ASN A 236 -27.53 25.04 -13.97
CA ASN A 236 -27.44 24.93 -15.42
C ASN A 236 -27.19 23.49 -15.91
N LEU A 237 -27.11 22.50 -14.99
CA LEU A 237 -26.86 21.08 -15.26
C LEU A 237 -25.55 20.76 -16.00
N GLN A 238 -24.66 21.74 -16.17
CA GLN A 238 -23.41 21.60 -16.92
C GLN A 238 -22.22 21.17 -16.05
N GLU A 239 -22.30 21.38 -14.74
CA GLU A 239 -21.18 21.16 -13.83
C GLU A 239 -21.60 20.32 -12.62
N VAL A 240 -20.74 19.37 -12.23
CA VAL A 240 -20.91 18.51 -11.05
C VAL A 240 -19.61 18.52 -10.25
N PHE A 241 -19.57 19.26 -9.15
CA PHE A 241 -18.35 19.38 -8.33
C PHE A 241 -18.09 18.14 -7.45
N ALA A 242 -19.15 17.48 -6.99
CA ALA A 242 -19.10 16.44 -5.96
C ALA A 242 -18.20 15.26 -6.30
N LEU A 243 -18.17 14.82 -7.56
CA LEU A 243 -17.36 13.67 -7.97
C LEU A 243 -15.86 13.95 -7.86
N LYS A 244 -15.41 15.09 -8.40
CA LYS A 244 -13.99 15.51 -8.35
C LYS A 244 -13.55 15.70 -6.91
N ASP A 245 -14.38 16.36 -6.11
CA ASP A 245 -14.02 16.74 -4.75
C ASP A 245 -14.04 15.55 -3.80
N MET A 246 -15.05 14.68 -3.88
CA MET A 246 -15.09 13.45 -3.09
C MET A 246 -13.91 12.54 -3.42
N PHE A 247 -13.56 12.40 -4.70
CA PHE A 247 -12.41 11.61 -5.11
C PHE A 247 -11.09 12.16 -4.54
N MET A 248 -10.90 13.48 -4.58
CA MET A 248 -9.72 14.11 -3.97
C MET A 248 -9.67 13.91 -2.44
N LEU A 249 -10.79 14.09 -1.73
CA LEU A 249 -10.84 13.86 -0.28
C LEU A 249 -10.49 12.41 0.08
N CYS A 250 -10.97 11.45 -0.71
CA CYS A 250 -10.64 10.05 -0.48
C CYS A 250 -9.17 9.73 -0.80
N ILE A 251 -8.55 10.36 -1.81
CA ILE A 251 -7.11 10.20 -2.07
C ILE A 251 -6.28 10.77 -0.92
N PHE A 252 -6.62 11.96 -0.43
CA PHE A 252 -5.88 12.55 0.69
C PHE A 252 -6.00 11.72 1.95
N SER A 253 -7.22 11.25 2.28
CA SER A 253 -7.44 10.28 3.35
C SER A 253 -6.59 9.01 3.14
N ALA A 254 -6.64 8.41 1.94
CA ALA A 254 -5.86 7.23 1.63
C ALA A 254 -4.36 7.41 1.85
N PHE A 255 -3.81 8.53 1.38
CA PHE A 255 -2.40 8.83 1.54
C PHE A 255 -2.01 9.01 3.02
N ILE A 256 -2.80 9.78 3.78
CA ILE A 256 -2.55 10.06 5.20
C ILE A 256 -2.62 8.78 6.04
N TRP A 257 -3.64 7.95 5.80
CA TRP A 257 -3.89 6.73 6.57
C TRP A 257 -3.04 5.54 6.14
N THR A 258 -2.41 5.59 4.97
CA THR A 258 -1.41 4.59 4.56
C THR A 258 -0.24 4.52 5.55
N ILE A 259 0.16 5.65 6.15
CA ILE A 259 1.25 5.72 7.13
C ILE A 259 0.92 4.89 8.39
N PRO A 260 -0.17 5.14 9.14
CA PRO A 260 -0.51 4.34 10.31
C PRO A 260 -0.83 2.89 9.97
N VAL A 261 -1.38 2.59 8.78
CA VAL A 261 -1.58 1.20 8.32
C VAL A 261 -0.25 0.44 8.28
N PHE A 262 0.80 1.01 7.69
CA PHE A 262 2.11 0.36 7.67
C PHE A 262 2.72 0.23 9.07
N TYR A 263 2.60 1.26 9.91
CA TYR A 263 3.14 1.21 11.27
C TYR A 263 2.44 0.16 12.15
N LEU A 264 1.13 -0.03 11.98
CA LEU A 264 0.40 -1.12 12.63
C LEU A 264 0.79 -2.48 12.05
N TYR A 265 0.96 -2.59 10.73
CA TYR A 265 1.36 -3.85 10.09
C TYR A 265 2.74 -4.33 10.54
N TYR A 266 3.68 -3.40 10.76
CA TYR A 266 5.04 -3.70 11.25
C TYR A 266 5.17 -3.70 12.79
N ASP A 267 4.06 -3.75 13.51
CA ASP A 267 3.98 -3.81 14.98
C ASP A 267 4.83 -2.74 15.70
N GLN A 268 4.80 -1.50 15.19
CA GLN A 268 5.62 -0.42 15.72
C GLN A 268 4.96 0.23 16.97
N PRO A 269 5.71 0.46 18.06
CA PRO A 269 5.15 0.98 19.32
C PRO A 269 4.65 2.42 19.23
N ARG A 270 5.05 3.19 18.21
CA ARG A 270 4.62 4.59 17.97
C ARG A 270 3.35 4.72 17.12
N SER A 271 2.68 3.61 16.78
CA SER A 271 1.51 3.60 15.90
C SER A 271 0.36 4.50 16.39
N LYS A 272 0.07 4.52 17.70
CA LYS A 272 -0.98 5.36 18.30
C LYS A 272 -0.72 6.85 18.14
N MET A 273 0.51 7.29 18.37
CA MET A 273 0.88 8.70 18.22
C MET A 273 0.72 9.15 16.77
N ILE A 274 1.08 8.29 15.81
CA ILE A 274 0.92 8.55 14.39
C ILE A 274 -0.55 8.60 14.00
N ALA A 275 -1.38 7.69 14.52
CA ALA A 275 -2.82 7.72 14.30
C ALA A 275 -3.45 9.03 14.79
N TRP A 276 -3.06 9.54 15.97
CA TRP A 276 -3.49 10.85 16.47
C TRP A 276 -3.06 12.00 15.55
N SER A 277 -1.82 11.96 15.04
CA SER A 277 -1.36 12.95 14.06
C SER A 277 -2.18 12.90 12.77
N CYS A 278 -2.53 11.72 12.26
CA CYS A 278 -3.37 11.55 11.08
C CYS A 278 -4.79 12.10 11.31
N ILE A 279 -5.38 11.90 12.50
CA ILE A 279 -6.67 12.49 12.87
C ILE A 279 -6.59 14.02 12.86
N ALA A 280 -5.52 14.60 13.39
CA ALA A 280 -5.32 16.05 13.38
C ALA A 280 -5.25 16.60 11.94
N ILE A 281 -4.56 15.90 11.03
CA ILE A 281 -4.49 16.29 9.61
C ILE A 281 -5.86 16.16 8.94
N GLU A 282 -6.63 15.12 9.25
CA GLU A 282 -8.01 14.97 8.73
C GLU A 282 -8.95 16.07 9.22
N ILE A 283 -8.79 16.55 10.46
CA ILE A 283 -9.55 17.72 10.95
C ILE A 283 -9.20 18.97 10.14
N LEU A 284 -7.93 19.17 9.77
CA LEU A 284 -7.52 20.28 8.90
C LEU A 284 -8.15 20.16 7.50
N ILE A 285 -8.21 18.94 6.94
CA ILE A 285 -8.88 18.68 5.66
C ILE A 285 -10.39 18.94 5.75
N MET A 286 -11.03 18.56 6.85
CA MET A 286 -12.44 18.83 7.10
C MET A 286 -12.71 20.34 7.15
N ILE A 287 -11.86 21.11 7.84
CA ILE A 287 -11.95 22.58 7.90
C ILE A 287 -11.78 23.18 6.49
N TRP A 288 -10.78 22.72 5.73
CA TRP A 288 -10.56 23.18 4.35
C TRP A 288 -11.75 22.86 3.44
N THR A 289 -12.36 21.68 3.59
CA THR A 289 -13.57 21.28 2.85
C THR A 289 -14.74 22.19 3.19
N GLY A 290 -14.87 22.60 4.46
CA GLY A 290 -15.84 23.59 4.90
C GLY A 290 -15.70 24.94 4.18
N PHE A 291 -14.47 25.47 4.07
CA PHE A 291 -14.20 26.70 3.30
C PHE A 291 -14.55 26.55 1.82
N ARG A 292 -14.28 25.38 1.25
CA ARG A 292 -14.59 25.11 -0.15
C ARG A 292 -16.10 25.03 -0.41
N LEU A 293 -16.85 24.40 0.48
CA LEU A 293 -18.31 24.36 0.42
C LEU A 293 -18.93 25.75 0.59
N TYR A 294 -18.35 26.59 1.45
CA TYR A 294 -18.74 28.00 1.55
C TYR A 294 -18.51 28.73 0.21
N GLY A 295 -17.38 28.50 -0.46
CA GLY A 295 -17.13 29.05 -1.79
C GLY A 295 -18.17 28.64 -2.84
N TYR A 296 -18.65 27.39 -2.81
CA TYR A 296 -19.73 26.94 -3.68
C TYR A 296 -21.11 27.50 -3.33
N PHE A 297 -21.32 27.85 -2.06
CA PHE A 297 -22.54 28.53 -1.63
C PHE A 297 -22.53 30.00 -2.08
N ASP A 298 -21.41 30.70 -1.87
CA ASP A 298 -21.23 32.12 -2.23
C ASP A 298 -21.27 32.35 -3.75
N SER A 299 -20.80 31.39 -4.54
CA SER A 299 -20.83 31.47 -6.01
C SER A 299 -22.25 31.43 -6.60
N GLY A 300 -23.26 30.98 -5.85
CA GLY A 300 -24.65 30.87 -6.30
C GLY A 300 -24.89 29.88 -7.45
N THR A 301 -23.88 29.10 -7.83
CA THR A 301 -23.90 28.19 -9.00
C THR A 301 -24.57 26.85 -8.69
N TYR A 302 -24.55 26.43 -7.43
CA TYR A 302 -25.08 25.15 -6.97
C TYR A 302 -26.28 25.34 -6.05
N PRO A 303 -27.29 24.45 -6.12
CA PRO A 303 -28.41 24.50 -5.21
C PRO A 303 -27.97 24.08 -3.81
N LEU A 304 -28.54 24.71 -2.76
CA LEU A 304 -28.21 24.42 -1.37
C LEU A 304 -28.33 22.92 -1.02
N ARG A 305 -29.30 22.23 -1.63
CA ARG A 305 -29.49 20.77 -1.49
C ARG A 305 -28.25 19.96 -1.89
N ALA A 306 -27.53 20.36 -2.96
CA ALA A 306 -26.36 19.66 -3.43
C ALA A 306 -25.18 19.81 -2.46
N ILE A 307 -25.03 21.02 -1.90
CA ILE A 307 -24.00 21.34 -0.90
C ILE A 307 -24.25 20.57 0.40
N LEU A 308 -25.50 20.59 0.89
CA LEU A 308 -25.88 19.85 2.10
C LEU A 308 -25.75 18.34 1.93
N LEU A 309 -26.13 17.80 0.77
CA LEU A 309 -25.98 16.38 0.47
C LEU A 309 -24.51 15.96 0.42
N PHE A 310 -23.65 16.80 -0.15
CA PHE A 310 -22.21 16.54 -0.19
C PHE A 310 -21.61 16.56 1.22
N ALA A 311 -21.96 17.56 2.03
CA ALA A 311 -21.54 17.63 3.43
C ALA A 311 -22.01 16.40 4.23
N ALA A 312 -23.22 15.91 3.98
CA ALA A 312 -23.73 14.68 4.60
C ALA A 312 -22.93 13.44 4.17
N PHE A 313 -22.57 13.32 2.89
CA PHE A 313 -21.75 12.21 2.40
C PHE A 313 -20.34 12.23 3.00
N ASP A 314 -19.72 13.40 3.08
CA ASP A 314 -18.39 13.54 3.69
C ASP A 314 -18.45 13.27 5.21
N LEU A 315 -19.52 13.68 5.89
CA LEU A 315 -19.75 13.32 7.29
C LEU A 315 -19.89 11.81 7.50
N VAL A 316 -20.63 11.12 6.63
CA VAL A 316 -20.75 9.65 6.68
C VAL A 316 -19.38 8.99 6.47
N ARG A 317 -18.56 9.50 5.55
CA ARG A 317 -17.17 9.03 5.35
C ARG A 317 -16.37 9.15 6.65
N TYR A 318 -16.41 10.30 7.32
CA TYR A 318 -15.73 10.50 8.59
C TYR A 318 -16.24 9.58 9.71
N ILE A 319 -17.54 9.31 9.77
CA ILE A 319 -18.12 8.37 10.74
C ILE A 319 -17.59 6.95 10.49
N VAL A 320 -17.58 6.50 9.24
CA VAL A 320 -17.05 5.19 8.87
C VAL A 320 -15.59 5.08 9.28
N LEU A 321 -14.74 6.03 8.88
CA LEU A 321 -13.34 6.07 9.26
C LEU A 321 -13.14 6.03 10.78
N PHE A 322 -13.92 6.81 11.55
CA PHE A 322 -13.83 6.84 13.00
C PHE A 322 -14.13 5.48 13.66
N VAL A 323 -15.12 4.72 13.14
CA VAL A 323 -15.45 3.37 13.64
C VAL A 323 -14.25 2.42 13.50
N PHE A 324 -13.50 2.51 12.41
CA PHE A 324 -12.32 1.66 12.17
C PHE A 324 -11.05 2.14 12.87
N VAL A 325 -10.96 3.43 13.19
CA VAL A 325 -9.84 4.02 13.93
C VAL A 325 -9.97 3.85 15.45
N LYS A 326 -11.20 3.85 15.99
CA LYS A 326 -11.46 3.64 17.42
C LYS A 326 -10.72 2.43 18.03
N PRO A 327 -10.74 1.22 17.43
CA PRO A 327 -10.01 0.06 17.96
C PRO A 327 -8.48 0.21 17.89
N VAL A 328 -7.95 1.03 16.97
CA VAL A 328 -6.52 1.36 16.89
C VAL A 328 -6.07 2.21 18.09
N LEU A 329 -6.94 3.11 18.55
CA LEU A 329 -6.63 4.00 19.68
C LEU A 329 -6.81 3.32 21.03
N THR A 330 -7.77 2.40 21.12
CA THR A 330 -8.19 1.74 22.39
C THR A 330 -7.42 0.46 22.69
N ASN A 331 -7.04 -0.35 21.70
CA ASN A 331 -6.26 -1.56 21.96
C ASN A 331 -4.86 -1.22 22.50
N GLU A 332 -4.47 -1.79 23.63
CA GLU A 332 -3.10 -1.67 24.13
C GLU A 332 -2.12 -2.40 23.20
N HIS A 333 -0.92 -1.85 23.08
CA HIS A 333 0.15 -2.53 22.35
C HIS A 333 0.55 -3.75 23.17
N VAL A 334 0.03 -4.91 22.81
CA VAL A 334 0.59 -6.17 23.25
C VAL A 334 1.61 -6.54 22.18
N PRO A 335 2.92 -6.27 22.38
CA PRO A 335 3.92 -6.73 21.44
C PRO A 335 3.71 -8.23 21.29
N ALA A 336 3.64 -8.73 20.06
CA ALA A 336 3.60 -10.16 19.85
C ALA A 336 4.74 -10.76 20.68
N GLN A 337 4.42 -11.63 21.65
CA GLN A 337 5.46 -12.32 22.40
C GLN A 337 6.26 -13.09 21.35
N ILE A 338 7.43 -12.54 21.03
CA ILE A 338 8.42 -13.25 20.27
C ILE A 338 8.83 -14.36 21.23
N HIS A 339 8.25 -15.54 21.06
CA HIS A 339 8.90 -16.76 21.52
C HIS A 339 10.23 -16.79 20.77
N LEU A 340 11.24 -16.20 21.40
CA LEU A 340 12.63 -16.35 21.02
C LEU A 340 12.92 -17.85 21.17
N PRO A 341 13.43 -18.53 20.13
CA PRO A 341 14.05 -19.82 20.31
C PRO A 341 15.30 -19.73 21.19
#